data_AF-A0A936GZ28-F1
#
_entry.id   AF-A0A936GZ28-F1
#
_cell.length_a   1.000
_cell.length_b   1.000
_cell.length_c   1.000
_cell.angle_alpha   90.00
_cell.angle_beta   90.00
_cell.angle_gamma   90.00
#
_symmetry.space_group_name_H-M   'P 1'
#
loop_
_entity.id
_entity.type
_entity.pdbx_description
1 polymer ?
#
loop_
_entity_poly.entity_id
_entity_poly.type
_entity_poly.pdbx_seq_one_letter_code
_entity_poly.pdbx_strand_id
1 'polypeptide(L)'
;MNTKLTLTIEKEVIEIAKEYAKDKGQSLSEMVENYFKLVTVNRSKMKGKQLSPKVRKLRGIIKTDEKLDYKQILTEELSKKYGV
;
A
#
# COMPACT_ATOMS: atom_id res chain seq x y z
N MET A 1 16.17 1.94 17.86
CA MET A 1 17.63 1.91 17.63
C MET A 1 17.85 1.80 16.14
N ASN A 2 18.61 2.70 15.52
CA ASN A 2 18.84 2.67 14.08
C ASN A 2 20.21 2.03 13.81
N THR A 3 20.25 1.02 12.95
CA THR A 3 21.47 0.32 12.54
C THR A 3 21.71 0.54 11.05
N LYS A 4 22.97 0.62 10.64
CA LYS A 4 23.32 0.74 9.22
C LYS A 4 23.27 -0.66 8.59
N LEU A 5 22.57 -0.76 7.45
CA LEU A 5 22.54 -1.95 6.60
C LEU A 5 23.23 -1.61 5.29
N THR A 6 24.27 -2.36 4.94
CA THR A 6 24.98 -2.23 3.67
C THR A 6 24.55 -3.38 2.75
N LEU A 7 24.05 -3.06 1.56
CA LEU A 7 23.62 -4.03 0.56
C LEU A 7 24.48 -3.88 -0.69
N THR A 8 24.89 -5.01 -1.28
CA THR A 8 25.57 -5.04 -2.58
C THR A 8 24.53 -5.20 -3.67
N ILE A 9 24.39 -4.20 -4.52
CA ILE A 9 23.41 -4.15 -5.62
C ILE A 9 24.10 -3.53 -6.83
N GLU A 10 23.66 -3.89 -8.03
CA GLU A 10 24.15 -3.31 -9.28
C GLU A 10 23.97 -1.78 -9.31
N LYS A 11 24.97 -1.08 -9.85
CA LYS A 11 24.99 0.39 -9.90
C LYS A 11 23.81 0.96 -10.69
N GLU A 12 23.43 0.32 -11.78
CA GLU A 12 22.31 0.76 -12.64
C GLU A 12 20.98 0.74 -11.87
N VAL A 13 20.75 -0.30 -11.08
CA VAL A 13 19.56 -0.42 -10.22
C VAL A 13 19.53 0.68 -9.15
N ILE A 14 20.69 1.02 -8.58
CA ILE A 14 20.79 2.10 -7.57
C ILE A 14 20.37 3.46 -8.16
N GLU A 15 20.80 3.76 -9.39
CA GLU A 15 20.46 5.05 -10.02
C GLU A 15 18.96 5.15 -10.35
N ILE A 16 18.38 4.10 -10.95
CA ILE A 16 16.94 4.04 -11.23
C ILE A 16 16.12 4.17 -9.93
N ALA A 17 16.55 3.50 -8.86
CA ALA A 17 15.86 3.54 -7.58
C ALA A 17 15.94 4.93 -6.92
N LYS A 18 17.06 5.64 -7.05
CA LYS A 18 17.21 7.03 -6.55
C LYS A 18 16.29 7.99 -7.30
N GLU A 19 16.22 7.87 -8.62
CA GLU A 19 15.35 8.71 -9.44
C GLU A 19 13.88 8.49 -9.05
N TYR A 20 13.45 7.23 -8.98
CA TYR A 20 12.12 6.88 -8.51
C TYR A 20 11.80 7.43 -7.11
N ALA A 21 12.74 7.30 -6.16
CA ALA A 21 12.54 7.80 -4.80
C ALA A 21 12.40 9.33 -4.78
N LYS A 22 13.21 10.04 -5.55
CA LYS A 22 13.16 11.50 -5.69
C LYS A 22 11.83 11.97 -6.27
N ASP A 23 11.33 11.31 -7.31
CA ASP A 23 10.03 11.62 -7.93
C ASP A 23 8.85 11.42 -6.95
N LYS A 24 8.99 10.49 -6.01
CA LYS A 24 8.01 10.25 -4.95
C LYS A 24 8.23 11.13 -3.71
N GLY A 25 9.27 11.97 -3.69
CA GLY A 25 9.62 12.80 -2.53
C GLY A 25 10.06 11.98 -1.32
N GLN A 26 10.62 10.79 -1.53
CA GLN A 26 11.07 9.87 -0.48
C GLN A 26 12.58 9.59 -0.61
N SER A 27 13.22 9.20 0.50
CA SER A 27 14.61 8.73 0.44
C SER A 27 14.68 7.26 0.04
N LEU A 28 15.78 6.84 -0.61
CA LEU A 28 16.00 5.43 -0.94
C LEU A 28 15.99 4.54 0.31
N SER A 29 16.58 5.01 1.41
CA SER A 29 16.58 4.30 2.69
C SER A 29 15.16 4.10 3.23
N GLU A 30 14.31 5.13 3.17
CA GLU A 30 12.91 5.05 3.60
C GLU A 30 12.11 4.09 2.71
N MET A 31 12.33 4.13 1.39
CA MET A 31 11.69 3.19 0.45
C MET A 31 12.03 1.74 0.79
N VAL A 32 13.30 1.44 1.02
CA VAL A 32 13.77 0.07 1.35
C VAL A 32 13.30 -0.35 2.75
N GLU A 33 13.33 0.55 3.74
CA GLU A 33 12.83 0.27 5.08
C GLU A 33 11.32 -0.06 5.06
N ASN A 34 10.53 0.70 4.29
CA ASN A 34 9.11 0.43 4.11
C ASN A 34 8.85 -0.91 3.42
N TYR A 35 9.66 -1.25 2.41
CA TYR A 35 9.60 -2.56 1.78
C TYR A 35 9.89 -3.68 2.78
N PHE A 36 10.96 -3.57 3.58
CA PHE A 36 11.26 -4.54 4.61
C PHE A 36 10.15 -4.67 5.64
N LYS A 37 9.56 -3.56 6.10
CA LYS A 37 8.37 -3.59 6.98
C LYS A 37 7.25 -4.38 6.31
N LEU A 38 6.91 -4.08 5.05
CA LEU A 38 5.85 -4.77 4.33
C LEU A 38 6.06 -6.29 4.26
N VAL A 39 7.26 -6.74 3.89
CA VAL A 39 7.54 -8.18 3.72
C VAL A 39 7.78 -8.92 5.04
N THR A 40 8.18 -8.23 6.11
CA THR A 40 8.44 -8.85 7.42
C THR A 40 7.25 -8.81 8.38
N VAL A 41 6.23 -7.97 8.11
CA VAL A 41 5.03 -7.83 8.94
C VAL A 41 4.29 -9.16 9.18
N ASN A 42 4.44 -10.15 8.30
CA ASN A 42 3.80 -11.46 8.46
C ASN A 42 4.60 -12.48 9.30
N ARG A 43 5.84 -12.22 9.73
CA ARG A 43 6.67 -13.26 10.37
C ARG A 43 6.67 -13.31 11.89
N SER A 44 6.27 -12.24 12.60
CA SER A 44 6.42 -12.24 14.07
C SER A 44 5.11 -12.09 14.85
N LYS A 45 4.14 -11.26 14.45
CA LYS A 45 2.83 -11.17 15.13
C LYS A 45 1.77 -10.63 14.20
N MET A 46 0.99 -11.49 13.54
CA MET A 46 -0.37 -11.12 13.17
C MET A 46 -1.23 -10.98 14.45
N LYS A 47 -0.95 -9.96 15.27
CA LYS A 47 -2.00 -9.37 16.08
C LYS A 47 -2.91 -8.66 15.08
N GLY A 48 -4.09 -9.23 14.86
CA GLY A 48 -4.98 -9.02 13.72
C GLY A 48 -4.94 -7.61 13.12
N LYS A 49 -4.71 -7.56 11.80
CA LYS A 49 -5.04 -6.46 10.87
C LYS A 49 -5.26 -5.10 11.55
N GLN A 50 -4.21 -4.45 12.06
CA GLN A 50 -4.32 -3.02 12.34
C GLN A 50 -4.42 -2.30 11.00
N LEU A 51 -5.64 -1.99 10.59
CA LEU A 51 -5.91 -1.06 9.49
C LEU A 51 -5.17 0.26 9.79
N SER A 52 -4.58 0.87 8.76
CA SER A 52 -3.95 2.18 8.93
C SER A 52 -4.96 3.17 9.54
N PRO A 53 -4.53 4.18 10.32
CA PRO A 53 -5.45 5.12 10.98
C PRO A 53 -6.46 5.76 10.01
N LYS A 54 -6.03 6.03 8.77
CA LYS A 54 -6.88 6.52 7.69
C LYS A 54 -7.93 5.49 7.27
N VAL A 55 -7.55 4.25 7.05
CA VAL A 55 -8.48 3.16 6.67
C VAL A 55 -9.42 2.81 7.83
N ARG A 56 -8.95 2.87 9.08
CA ARG A 56 -9.80 2.66 10.26
C ARG A 56 -10.91 3.69 10.38
N LYS A 57 -10.62 4.96 10.06
CA LYS A 57 -11.63 6.03 10.02
C LYS A 57 -12.67 5.80 8.91
N LEU A 58 -12.24 5.22 7.78
CA LEU A 58 -13.11 4.96 6.63
C LEU A 58 -13.95 3.68 6.77
N ARG A 59 -13.49 2.71 7.59
CA ARG A 59 -14.21 1.47 7.83
C ARG A 59 -15.53 1.73 8.56
N GLY A 60 -16.65 1.30 7.96
CA GLY A 60 -17.98 1.42 8.54
C GLY A 60 -18.69 2.75 8.27
N ILE A 61 -18.08 3.65 7.48
CA ILE A 61 -18.78 4.87 6.99
C ILE A 61 -19.93 4.48 6.07
N ILE A 62 -19.72 3.48 5.22
CA ILE A 62 -20.75 2.96 4.34
C ILE A 62 -21.60 1.99 5.16
N LYS A 63 -22.80 2.43 5.53
CA LYS A 63 -23.84 1.57 6.08
C LYS A 63 -24.60 0.97 4.90
N THR A 64 -24.61 -0.34 4.81
CA THR A 64 -25.35 -1.10 3.80
C THR A 64 -26.26 -2.07 4.52
N ASP A 65 -27.47 -2.25 3.99
CA ASP A 65 -28.30 -3.39 4.38
C ASP A 65 -27.60 -4.67 3.92
N GLU A 66 -27.80 -5.77 4.64
CA GLU A 66 -26.99 -7.00 4.55
C GLU A 66 -27.01 -7.72 3.19
N LYS A 67 -27.77 -7.22 2.20
CA LYS A 67 -27.95 -7.82 0.88
C LYS A 67 -27.63 -6.87 -0.26
N LEU A 68 -26.45 -6.29 -0.24
CA LEU A 68 -26.01 -5.39 -1.30
C LEU A 68 -25.02 -6.12 -2.22
N ASP A 69 -25.49 -6.47 -3.41
CA ASP A 69 -24.66 -7.13 -4.43
C ASP A 69 -23.70 -6.11 -5.04
N TYR A 70 -22.51 -6.03 -4.43
CA TYR A 70 -21.42 -5.16 -4.87
C TYR A 70 -21.12 -5.26 -6.36
N LYS A 71 -21.24 -6.45 -6.97
CA LYS A 71 -20.89 -6.63 -8.38
C LYS A 71 -21.91 -5.97 -9.30
N GLN A 72 -23.20 -6.03 -8.95
CA GLN A 72 -24.27 -5.39 -9.73
C GLN A 72 -24.09 -3.86 -9.74
N ILE A 73 -23.91 -3.26 -8.56
CA ILE A 73 -23.71 -1.82 -8.43
C ILE A 73 -22.45 -1.36 -9.15
N LEU A 74 -21.35 -2.10 -9.00
CA LEU A 74 -20.10 -1.78 -9.69
C LEU A 74 -20.31 -1.79 -11.21
N THR A 75 -21.03 -2.78 -11.73
CA THR A 75 -21.30 -2.89 -13.17
C THR A 75 -22.16 -1.73 -13.66
N GLU A 76 -23.24 -1.39 -12.94
CA GLU A 76 -24.11 -0.26 -13.27
C GLU A 76 -23.37 1.08 -13.29
N GLU A 77 -22.54 1.34 -12.27
CA GLU A 77 -21.80 2.60 -12.17
C GLU A 77 -20.69 2.71 -13.23
N LEU A 78 -20.04 1.59 -13.58
CA LEU A 78 -19.09 1.56 -14.69
C LEU A 78 -19.78 1.78 -16.03
N SER A 79 -20.95 1.16 -16.26
CA SER A 79 -21.78 1.39 -17.44
C SER A 79 -22.21 2.86 -17.56
N LYS A 80 -22.67 3.49 -16.47
CA LYS A 80 -23.03 4.92 -16.46
C LYS A 80 -21.82 5.82 -16.77
N LYS A 81 -20.66 5.51 -16.20
CA LYS A 81 -19.45 6.33 -16.34
C LYS A 81 -18.83 6.24 -17.74
N TYR A 82 -18.81 5.04 -18.31
CA TYR A 82 -18.14 4.76 -19.58
C TYR A 82 -19.10 4.59 -20.78
N GLY A 83 -20.41 4.66 -20.54
CA GLY A 83 -21.44 4.64 -21.59
C GLY A 83 -21.58 3.29 -22.28
N VAL A 84 -21.41 2.18 -21.57
CA VAL A 84 -21.61 0.81 -22.07
C VAL A 84 -22.95 0.26 -21.62
#